data_AF-A0A957KFF6-F1
#
_entry.id   AF-A0A957KFF6-F1
#
_cell.length_a   1.000
_cell.length_b   1.000
_cell.length_c   1.000
_cell.angle_alpha   90.00
_cell.angle_beta   90.00
_cell.angle_gamma   90.00
#
_symmetry.space_group_name_H-M   'P 1'
#
loop_
_entity.id
_entity.type
_entity.pdbx_description
1 polymer ?
#
loop_
_entity_poly.entity_id
_entity_poly.type
_entity_poly.pdbx_seq_one_letter_code
_entity_poly.pdbx_strand_id
1 'polypeptide(L)'
;MTFSTEQLEQYRQRTFRLTDGLQLKSAADAVQYVNERGFVYFWPIKDVPFPSLWTAVVGNRPVSDDHDHPGHVTWGWKDQMLDQRQWYYAKILRGKATMIALDTIHYFYALSENYGDPEQDYLIQYEDGLLSREAKLIYETLLREGAQDTVNLRRLAGMTSKASNSVFNRV
;
A
#
# COMPACT_ATOMS: atom_id res chain seq x y z
N MET A 1 9.89 13.08 -28.57
CA MET A 1 8.50 13.57 -28.47
C MET A 1 8.43 14.56 -27.33
N THR A 2 7.83 15.73 -27.54
CA THR A 2 7.62 16.74 -26.50
C THR A 2 6.11 16.89 -26.32
N PHE A 3 5.60 16.67 -25.11
CA PHE A 3 4.18 16.84 -24.80
C PHE A 3 3.95 18.23 -24.20
N SER A 4 2.84 18.88 -24.56
CA SER A 4 2.41 20.10 -23.88
C SER A 4 1.86 19.79 -22.50
N THR A 5 1.87 20.78 -21.60
CA THR A 5 1.25 20.66 -20.27
C THR A 5 -0.23 20.27 -20.37
N GLU A 6 -0.93 20.81 -21.35
CA GLU A 6 -2.35 20.50 -21.59
C GLU A 6 -2.55 19.04 -22.00
N GLN A 7 -1.70 18.50 -22.88
CA GLN A 7 -1.76 17.09 -23.28
C GLN A 7 -1.51 16.16 -22.09
N LEU A 8 -0.54 16.50 -21.24
CA LEU A 8 -0.26 15.74 -20.01
C LEU A 8 -1.45 15.79 -19.05
N GLU A 9 -2.08 16.94 -18.89
CA GLU A 9 -3.22 17.10 -18.00
C GLU A 9 -4.45 16.35 -18.51
N GLN A 10 -4.77 16.44 -19.81
CA GLN A 10 -5.84 15.64 -20.41
C GLN A 10 -5.61 14.14 -20.24
N TYR A 11 -4.37 13.70 -20.42
CA TYR A 11 -3.99 12.30 -20.17
C TYR A 11 -4.21 11.91 -18.71
N ARG A 12 -3.80 12.75 -17.75
CA ARG A 12 -4.04 12.52 -16.31
C ARG A 12 -5.52 12.50 -15.97
N GLN A 13 -6.31 13.46 -16.44
CA GLN A 13 -7.75 13.53 -16.20
C GLN A 13 -8.44 12.22 -16.61
N ARG A 14 -8.12 11.72 -17.81
CA ARG A 14 -8.66 10.45 -18.29
C ARG A 14 -8.14 9.25 -17.48
N THR A 15 -6.84 9.18 -17.26
CA THR A 15 -6.19 8.02 -16.64
C THR A 15 -6.41 7.93 -15.14
N PHE A 16 -6.70 9.04 -14.46
CA PHE A 16 -7.01 9.10 -13.04
C PHE A 16 -8.52 9.01 -12.78
N ARG A 17 -9.31 8.76 -13.84
CA ARG A 17 -10.78 8.64 -13.80
C ARG A 17 -11.48 9.91 -13.30
N LEU A 18 -10.92 11.08 -13.61
CA LEU A 18 -11.47 12.39 -13.25
C LEU A 18 -12.49 12.91 -14.28
N THR A 19 -12.45 12.40 -15.51
CA THR A 19 -13.46 12.73 -16.52
C THR A 19 -14.82 12.11 -16.17
N ASP A 20 -15.88 12.89 -16.32
CA ASP A 20 -17.24 12.44 -16.04
C ASP A 20 -17.60 11.16 -16.80
N GLY A 21 -18.21 10.21 -16.08
CA GLY A 21 -18.59 8.90 -16.59
C GLY A 21 -17.50 7.83 -16.45
N LEU A 22 -16.26 8.20 -16.12
CA LEU A 22 -15.17 7.25 -15.88
C LEU A 22 -15.01 6.81 -14.43
N GLN A 23 -15.82 7.36 -13.51
CA GLN A 23 -15.72 7.04 -12.09
C GLN A 23 -15.94 5.55 -11.82
N LEU A 24 -15.21 5.01 -10.84
CA LEU A 24 -15.34 3.62 -10.40
C LEU A 24 -16.64 3.44 -9.62
N LYS A 25 -17.37 2.36 -9.90
CA LYS A 25 -18.70 2.09 -9.34
C LYS A 25 -18.75 0.80 -8.52
N SER A 26 -17.71 -0.02 -8.59
CA SER A 26 -17.66 -1.32 -7.91
C SER A 26 -16.25 -1.69 -7.42
N ALA A 27 -16.17 -2.68 -6.54
CA ALA A 27 -14.89 -3.25 -6.11
C ALA A 27 -14.14 -3.91 -7.28
N ALA A 28 -14.86 -4.49 -8.24
CA ALA A 28 -14.25 -5.05 -9.45
C ALA A 28 -13.60 -3.95 -10.32
N ASP A 29 -14.28 -2.80 -10.47
CA ASP A 29 -13.73 -1.64 -11.18
C ASP A 29 -12.45 -1.14 -10.49
N ALA A 30 -12.44 -1.14 -9.15
CA ALA A 30 -11.27 -0.76 -8.37
C ALA A 30 -10.08 -1.69 -8.62
N VAL A 31 -10.29 -3.01 -8.60
CA VAL A 31 -9.24 -4.00 -8.89
C VAL A 31 -8.72 -3.80 -10.31
N GLN A 32 -9.60 -3.69 -11.30
CA GLN A 32 -9.22 -3.41 -12.68
C GLN A 32 -8.41 -2.12 -12.79
N TYR A 33 -8.84 -1.05 -12.12
CA TYR A 33 -8.14 0.22 -12.13
C TYR A 33 -6.73 0.13 -11.55
N VAL A 34 -6.55 -0.56 -10.41
CA VAL A 34 -5.21 -0.80 -9.83
C VAL A 34 -4.34 -1.59 -10.81
N ASN A 35 -4.88 -2.65 -11.42
CA ASN A 35 -4.15 -3.47 -12.40
C ASN A 35 -3.75 -2.66 -13.65
N GLU A 36 -4.66 -1.84 -14.19
CA GLU A 36 -4.39 -0.97 -15.33
C GLU A 36 -3.33 0.09 -15.06
N ARG A 37 -3.19 0.55 -13.81
CA ARG A 37 -2.21 1.58 -13.40
C ARG A 37 -0.91 0.97 -12.86
N GLY A 38 -0.92 -0.32 -12.50
CA GLY A 38 0.16 -0.98 -11.77
C GLY A 38 0.14 -0.62 -10.28
N PHE A 39 0.02 0.66 -9.93
CA PHE A 39 -0.11 1.09 -8.55
C PHE A 39 -0.77 2.46 -8.44
N VAL A 40 -1.48 2.68 -7.33
CA VAL A 40 -2.20 3.91 -7.04
C VAL A 40 -2.12 4.21 -5.54
N TYR A 41 -2.31 5.47 -5.14
CA TYR A 41 -2.57 5.75 -3.73
C TYR A 41 -3.99 5.35 -3.34
N PHE A 42 -4.20 5.09 -2.05
CA PHE A 42 -5.56 4.95 -1.54
C PHE A 42 -6.23 6.33 -1.44
N TRP A 43 -5.50 7.33 -0.92
CA TRP A 43 -5.92 8.72 -0.77
C TRP A 43 -5.12 9.66 -1.68
N PRO A 44 -5.69 10.77 -2.18
CA PRO A 44 -4.89 11.80 -2.84
C PRO A 44 -3.87 12.38 -1.86
N ILE A 45 -2.67 12.66 -2.37
CA ILE A 45 -1.61 13.31 -1.61
C ILE A 45 -1.42 14.71 -2.14
N LYS A 46 -1.42 15.69 -1.24
CA LYS A 46 -1.22 17.10 -1.57
C LYS A 46 0.07 17.27 -2.38
N ASP A 47 -0.02 18.05 -3.46
CA ASP A 47 1.11 18.40 -4.35
C ASP A 47 1.76 17.19 -5.05
N VAL A 48 1.08 16.04 -5.11
CA VAL A 48 1.55 14.83 -5.80
C VAL A 48 0.53 14.44 -6.88
N PRO A 49 0.80 14.73 -8.17
CA PRO A 49 -0.13 14.46 -9.27
C PRO A 49 -0.10 12.97 -9.64
N PHE A 50 -0.72 12.14 -8.80
CA PHE A 50 -0.67 10.68 -8.87
C PHE A 50 -2.08 10.08 -8.73
N PRO A 51 -2.40 8.96 -9.41
CA PRO A 51 -3.71 8.35 -9.31
C PRO A 51 -3.99 7.91 -7.88
N SER A 52 -5.23 8.10 -7.44
CA SER A 52 -5.72 7.53 -6.19
C SER A 52 -7.08 6.86 -6.36
N LEU A 53 -7.39 5.92 -5.46
CA LEU A 53 -8.68 5.24 -5.47
C LEU A 53 -9.82 6.21 -5.12
N TRP A 54 -9.61 7.07 -4.11
CA TRP A 54 -10.58 8.12 -3.76
C TRP A 54 -10.92 9.03 -4.94
N THR A 55 -9.91 9.60 -5.60
CA THR A 55 -10.15 10.51 -6.73
C THR A 55 -10.82 9.82 -7.91
N ALA A 56 -10.56 8.53 -8.10
CA ALA A 56 -11.20 7.76 -9.16
C ALA A 56 -12.68 7.44 -8.86
N VAL A 57 -13.14 7.57 -7.61
CA VAL A 57 -14.55 7.39 -7.23
C VAL A 57 -15.29 8.72 -7.20
N VAL A 58 -14.74 9.74 -6.54
CA VAL A 58 -15.47 11.00 -6.26
C VAL A 58 -14.91 12.22 -6.99
N GLY A 59 -13.93 12.02 -7.87
CA GLY A 59 -13.25 13.10 -8.58
C GLY A 59 -12.24 13.85 -7.71
N ASN A 60 -11.81 15.02 -8.17
CA ASN A 60 -10.80 15.84 -7.49
C ASN A 60 -11.39 16.65 -6.33
N ARG A 61 -12.05 15.97 -5.40
CA ARG A 61 -12.66 16.55 -4.20
C ARG A 61 -11.79 16.25 -2.97
N PRO A 62 -11.72 17.16 -1.99
CA PRO A 62 -11.06 16.89 -0.71
C PRO A 62 -11.60 15.62 -0.07
N VAL A 63 -10.76 14.93 0.70
CA VAL A 63 -11.21 13.81 1.53
C VAL A 63 -12.17 14.34 2.58
N SER A 64 -13.40 13.80 2.60
CA SER A 64 -14.43 14.25 3.54
C SER A 64 -14.25 13.56 4.90
N ASP A 65 -14.37 14.34 5.98
CA ASP A 65 -14.45 13.82 7.35
C ASP A 65 -15.82 13.18 7.65
N ASP A 66 -16.83 13.43 6.82
CA ASP A 66 -18.14 12.78 6.89
C ASP A 66 -18.02 11.30 6.49
N HIS A 67 -18.25 10.41 7.45
CA HIS A 67 -18.16 8.96 7.27
C HIS A 67 -19.20 8.40 6.28
N ASP A 68 -20.32 9.10 6.05
CA ASP A 68 -21.37 8.67 5.11
C ASP A 68 -21.09 9.13 3.67
N HIS A 69 -19.99 9.86 3.44
CA HIS A 69 -19.62 10.33 2.11
C HIS A 69 -19.42 9.16 1.13
N PRO A 70 -19.94 9.22 -0.11
CA PRO A 70 -19.90 8.11 -1.06
C PRO A 70 -18.48 7.63 -1.40
N GLY A 71 -17.46 8.47 -1.22
CA GLY A 71 -16.06 8.09 -1.41
C GLY A 71 -15.52 7.08 -0.39
N HIS A 72 -16.14 6.97 0.79
CA HIS A 72 -15.74 5.98 1.81
C HIS A 72 -16.09 4.54 1.41
N VAL A 73 -16.86 4.34 0.34
CA VAL A 73 -17.07 3.01 -0.27
C VAL A 73 -15.74 2.30 -0.60
N THR A 74 -14.68 3.08 -0.87
CA THR A 74 -13.33 2.59 -1.12
C THR A 74 -12.75 1.78 0.05
N TRP A 75 -13.12 2.07 1.30
CA TRP A 75 -12.77 1.26 2.46
C TRP A 75 -13.45 -0.09 2.41
N GLY A 76 -14.76 -0.11 2.12
CA GLY A 76 -15.53 -1.33 1.96
C GLY A 76 -14.93 -2.24 0.88
N TRP A 77 -14.55 -1.67 -0.27
CA TRP A 77 -13.87 -2.43 -1.33
C TRP A 77 -12.51 -2.96 -0.88
N LYS A 78 -11.71 -2.15 -0.18
CA LYS A 78 -10.42 -2.62 0.36
C LYS A 78 -10.61 -3.82 1.26
N ASP A 79 -11.51 -3.72 2.24
CA ASP A 79 -11.71 -4.76 3.25
C ASP A 79 -12.29 -6.04 2.65
N GLN A 80 -13.23 -5.93 1.69
CA GLN A 80 -13.75 -7.08 0.93
C GLN A 80 -12.66 -7.84 0.16
N MET A 81 -11.60 -7.16 -0.27
CA MET A 81 -10.56 -7.73 -1.12
C MET A 81 -9.32 -8.21 -0.36
N LEU A 82 -9.23 -8.00 0.96
CA LEU A 82 -8.06 -8.40 1.76
C LEU A 82 -7.75 -9.90 1.63
N ASP A 83 -8.76 -10.74 1.78
CA ASP A 83 -8.59 -12.20 1.72
C ASP A 83 -8.49 -12.74 0.28
N GLN A 84 -8.88 -11.92 -0.71
CA GLN A 84 -8.95 -12.33 -2.11
C GLN A 84 -7.64 -12.11 -2.87
N ARG A 85 -6.62 -11.52 -2.23
CA ARG A 85 -5.29 -11.27 -2.81
C ARG A 85 -5.36 -10.60 -4.19
N GLN A 86 -6.19 -9.57 -4.34
CA GLN A 86 -6.33 -8.85 -5.63
C GLN A 86 -5.26 -7.76 -5.82
N TRP A 87 -4.69 -7.27 -4.72
CA TRP A 87 -3.62 -6.28 -4.70
C TRP A 87 -2.79 -6.44 -3.43
N TYR A 88 -1.63 -5.79 -3.40
CA TYR A 88 -0.87 -5.57 -2.19
C TYR A 88 -1.16 -4.16 -1.65
N TYR A 89 -1.50 -4.07 -0.36
CA TYR A 89 -1.82 -2.81 0.31
C TYR A 89 -0.86 -2.54 1.46
N ALA A 90 -0.05 -1.49 1.35
CA ALA A 90 0.91 -1.11 2.38
C ALA A 90 1.31 0.38 2.27
N LYS A 91 2.11 0.85 3.23
CA LYS A 91 2.68 2.20 3.22
C LYS A 91 4.03 2.21 2.49
N ILE A 92 3.99 2.21 1.16
CA ILE A 92 5.20 2.09 0.32
C ILE A 92 5.68 3.45 -0.17
N LEU A 93 4.90 4.12 -1.02
CA LEU A 93 5.34 5.38 -1.62
C LEU A 93 5.16 6.54 -0.66
N ARG A 94 6.26 7.21 -0.29
CA ARG A 94 6.28 8.34 0.67
C ARG A 94 5.66 7.99 2.04
N GLY A 95 5.68 6.71 2.43
CA GLY A 95 5.03 6.21 3.64
C GLY A 95 3.49 6.36 3.64
N LYS A 96 2.88 6.49 2.45
CA LYS A 96 1.43 6.65 2.29
C LYS A 96 0.78 5.35 1.84
N ALA A 97 -0.48 5.17 2.22
CA ALA A 97 -1.29 4.01 1.85
C ALA A 97 -1.34 3.88 0.32
N THR A 98 -0.77 2.79 -0.18
CA THR A 98 -0.55 2.51 -1.60
C THR A 98 -1.17 1.16 -1.91
N MET A 99 -1.88 1.05 -3.04
CA MET A 99 -2.36 -0.20 -3.61
C MET A 99 -1.49 -0.54 -4.81
N ILE A 100 -0.96 -1.77 -4.84
CA ILE A 100 -0.03 -2.24 -5.88
C ILE A 100 -0.62 -3.51 -6.50
N ALA A 101 -0.72 -3.53 -7.82
CA ALA A 101 -1.12 -4.70 -8.59
C ALA A 101 -0.10 -5.82 -8.38
N LEU A 102 -0.57 -7.05 -8.23
CA LEU A 102 0.31 -8.20 -7.96
C LEU A 102 1.34 -8.42 -9.08
N ASP A 103 0.99 -8.12 -10.33
CA ASP A 103 1.92 -8.23 -11.47
C ASP A 103 3.04 -7.19 -11.47
N THR A 104 3.01 -6.22 -10.54
CA THR A 104 4.05 -5.18 -10.44
C THR A 104 4.73 -5.13 -9.08
N ILE A 105 4.28 -5.93 -8.10
CA ILE A 105 4.82 -5.88 -6.73
C ILE A 105 6.30 -6.27 -6.66
N HIS A 106 6.75 -7.15 -7.55
CA HIS A 106 8.16 -7.57 -7.60
C HIS A 106 9.10 -6.42 -7.95
N TYR A 107 8.65 -5.41 -8.70
CA TYR A 107 9.46 -4.22 -8.97
C TYR A 107 9.71 -3.39 -7.70
N PHE A 108 8.76 -3.37 -6.77
CA PHE A 108 8.94 -2.68 -5.48
C PHE A 108 9.89 -3.44 -4.57
N TYR A 109 9.76 -4.76 -4.53
CA TYR A 109 10.70 -5.62 -3.79
C TYR A 109 12.13 -5.49 -4.35
N ALA A 110 12.27 -5.47 -5.68
CA ALA A 110 13.54 -5.28 -6.37
C ALA A 110 14.13 -3.86 -6.26
N LEU A 111 13.45 -2.93 -5.58
CA LEU A 111 13.98 -1.61 -5.21
C LEU A 111 14.17 -1.46 -3.70
N SER A 112 13.82 -2.48 -2.92
CA SER A 112 14.08 -2.53 -1.48
C SER A 112 15.51 -2.96 -1.21
N GLU A 113 16.10 -2.60 -0.07
CA GLU A 113 17.45 -3.06 0.30
C GLU A 113 17.50 -4.56 0.70
N ASN A 114 16.36 -5.25 0.64
CA ASN A 114 16.20 -6.65 1.07
C ASN A 114 16.47 -7.64 -0.06
N TYR A 115 17.65 -7.60 -0.64
CA TYR A 115 18.11 -8.60 -1.61
C TYR A 115 18.84 -9.72 -0.90
N GLY A 116 18.52 -10.98 -1.25
CA GLY A 116 19.32 -12.16 -0.92
C GLY A 116 18.58 -13.24 -0.15
N ASP A 117 19.30 -14.06 0.63
CA ASP A 117 18.75 -15.25 1.29
C ASP A 117 17.95 -14.87 2.54
N PRO A 118 16.61 -15.04 2.55
CA PRO A 118 15.79 -14.69 3.69
C PRO A 118 16.14 -15.50 4.96
N GLU A 119 16.77 -16.67 4.84
CA GLU A 119 17.14 -17.48 6.01
C GLU A 119 18.47 -17.06 6.65
N GLN A 120 19.33 -16.33 5.93
CA GLN A 120 20.70 -16.06 6.38
C GLN A 120 21.02 -14.57 6.44
N ASP A 121 20.55 -13.77 5.49
CA ASP A 121 21.02 -12.39 5.33
C ASP A 121 20.55 -11.47 6.47
N TYR A 122 19.41 -11.77 7.08
CA TYR A 122 18.92 -11.02 8.24
C TYR A 122 19.84 -11.17 9.46
N LEU A 123 20.58 -12.28 9.58
CA LEU A 123 21.56 -12.50 10.66
C LEU A 123 22.75 -11.56 10.49
N ILE A 124 23.25 -11.41 9.26
CA ILE A 124 24.34 -10.49 8.92
C ILE A 124 23.90 -9.06 9.23
N GLN A 125 22.70 -8.64 8.79
CA GLN A 125 22.18 -7.31 9.09
C GLN A 125 22.05 -7.04 10.60
N TYR A 126 21.71 -8.07 11.38
CA TYR A 126 21.66 -7.96 12.84
C TYR A 126 23.04 -7.83 13.47
N GLU A 127 24.00 -8.65 13.04
CA GLU A 127 25.40 -8.61 13.51
C GLU A 127 26.07 -7.27 13.18
N ASP A 128 25.77 -6.69 12.02
CA ASP A 128 26.24 -5.38 11.59
C ASP A 128 25.51 -4.20 12.28
N GLY A 129 24.51 -4.48 13.12
CA GLY A 129 23.73 -3.47 13.85
C GLY A 129 22.73 -2.69 12.99
N LEU A 130 22.47 -3.14 11.77
CA LEU A 130 21.50 -2.55 10.84
C LEU A 130 20.06 -3.01 11.14
N LEU A 131 19.90 -4.20 11.73
CA LEU A 131 18.62 -4.75 12.16
C LEU A 131 18.50 -4.68 13.68
N SER A 132 17.39 -4.15 14.20
CA SER A 132 17.15 -4.16 15.65
C SER A 132 16.80 -5.57 16.15
N ARG A 133 16.95 -5.81 17.46
CA ARG A 133 16.55 -7.08 18.07
C ARG A 133 15.06 -7.36 17.88
N GLU A 134 14.22 -6.33 18.01
CA GLU A 134 12.78 -6.47 17.83
C GLU A 134 12.41 -6.76 16.37
N ALA A 135 13.08 -6.11 15.41
CA ALA A 135 12.89 -6.41 14.00
C ALA A 135 13.31 -7.85 13.67
N LYS A 136 14.44 -8.31 14.22
CA LYS A 136 14.88 -9.71 14.13
C LYS A 136 13.84 -10.68 14.67
N LEU A 137 13.27 -10.42 15.85
CA LEU A 137 12.24 -11.29 16.45
C LEU A 137 10.98 -11.37 15.58
N ILE A 138 10.54 -10.25 15.03
CA ILE A 138 9.40 -10.21 14.09
C ILE A 138 9.75 -11.03 12.83
N TYR A 139 10.93 -10.82 12.27
CA TYR A 139 11.42 -11.52 11.08
C TYR A 139 11.45 -13.04 11.29
N GLU A 140 12.08 -13.51 12.37
CA GLU A 140 12.18 -14.93 12.72
C GLU A 140 10.81 -15.56 12.99
N THR A 141 9.89 -14.79 13.58
CA THR A 141 8.52 -15.24 13.79
C THR A 141 7.80 -15.44 12.45
N LEU A 142 7.96 -14.51 11.51
CA LEU A 142 7.35 -14.63 10.17
C LEU A 142 7.99 -15.75 9.34
N LEU A 143 9.29 -15.98 9.45
CA LEU A 143 9.96 -17.13 8.82
C LEU A 143 9.38 -18.46 9.32
N ARG A 144 9.18 -18.60 10.63
CA ARG A 144 8.71 -19.85 11.24
C ARG A 144 7.21 -20.08 11.07
N GLU A 145 6.40 -19.04 11.26
CA GLU A 145 4.94 -19.13 11.37
C GLU A 145 4.21 -18.71 10.09
N GLY A 146 4.93 -18.17 9.09
CA GLY A 146 4.35 -17.59 7.89
C GLY A 146 3.64 -16.25 8.13
N ALA A 147 2.76 -15.87 7.21
CA ALA A 147 2.00 -14.62 7.28
C ALA A 147 1.04 -14.62 8.49
N GLN A 148 1.08 -13.55 9.29
CA GLN A 148 0.29 -13.42 10.51
C GLN A 148 -0.45 -12.08 10.54
N ASP A 149 -1.64 -12.03 11.14
CA ASP A 149 -2.26 -10.77 11.52
C ASP A 149 -1.48 -10.09 12.65
N THR A 150 -1.67 -8.78 12.80
CA THR A 150 -0.92 -7.97 13.79
C THR A 150 -1.07 -8.46 15.22
N VAL A 151 -2.25 -8.98 15.61
CA VAL A 151 -2.50 -9.42 16.98
C VAL A 151 -1.74 -10.72 17.25
N ASN A 152 -1.83 -11.68 16.34
CA ASN A 152 -1.10 -12.94 16.44
C ASN A 152 0.41 -12.75 16.32
N LEU A 153 0.87 -11.90 15.39
CA LEU A 153 2.30 -11.60 15.23
C LEU A 153 2.89 -11.01 16.52
N ARG A 154 2.20 -10.05 17.15
CA ARG A 154 2.62 -9.49 18.44
C ARG A 154 2.69 -10.54 19.53
N ARG A 155 1.73 -11.45 19.58
CA ARG A 155 1.70 -12.54 20.56
C ARG A 155 2.88 -13.49 20.34
N LEU A 156 3.10 -13.93 19.11
CA LEU A 156 4.12 -14.91 18.74
C LEU A 156 5.55 -14.34 18.87
N ALA A 157 5.75 -13.06 18.53
CA ALA A 157 7.02 -12.36 18.69
C ALA A 157 7.29 -11.88 20.14
N GLY A 158 6.36 -12.10 21.08
CA GLY A 158 6.49 -11.64 22.48
C GLY A 158 6.39 -10.13 22.68
N MET A 159 5.75 -9.41 21.75
CA MET A 159 5.64 -7.95 21.69
C MET A 159 4.23 -7.44 22.07
N THR A 160 3.66 -7.99 23.14
CA THR A 160 2.29 -7.67 23.61
C THR A 160 2.23 -6.46 24.56
N SER A 161 3.38 -5.99 25.04
CA SER A 161 3.44 -4.87 26.00
C SER A 161 3.18 -3.51 25.33
N LYS A 162 2.71 -2.53 26.11
CA LYS A 162 2.59 -1.13 25.62
C LYS A 162 3.95 -0.53 25.23
N ALA A 163 5.02 -0.90 25.93
CA ALA A 163 6.37 -0.41 25.65
C ALA A 163 6.87 -0.84 24.26
N SER A 164 6.45 -2.02 23.79
CA SER A 164 6.81 -2.53 22.46
C SER A 164 6.00 -1.92 21.30
N ASN A 165 4.97 -1.08 21.56
CA ASN A 165 4.11 -0.55 20.50
C ASN A 165 4.84 0.35 19.52
N SER A 166 5.66 1.28 20.02
CA SER A 166 6.39 2.20 19.16
C SER A 166 7.40 1.47 18.30
N VAL A 167 8.09 0.45 18.85
CA VAL A 167 9.07 -0.35 18.14
C VAL A 167 8.40 -1.22 17.09
N PHE A 168 7.35 -1.95 17.44
CA PHE A 168 6.60 -2.79 16.50
C PHE A 168 6.04 -2.00 15.32
N ASN A 169 5.56 -0.77 15.54
CA ASN A 169 4.99 0.05 14.46
C ASN A 169 6.07 0.72 13.57
N ARG A 170 7.35 0.62 13.93
CA ARG A 170 8.49 1.16 13.17
C ARG A 170 9.19 0.10 12.32
N VAL A 171 9.07 -1.17 12.70
CA VAL A 171 9.47 -2.33 11.88
C VAL A 171 8.51 -2.45 10.71
#